data_AF-A0A962GV44-F1
#
_entry.id   AF-A0A962GV44-F1
#
_cell.length_a   1.000
_cell.length_b   1.000
_cell.length_c   1.000
_cell.angle_alpha   90.00
_cell.angle_beta   90.00
_cell.angle_gamma   90.00
#
_symmetry.space_group_name_H-M   'P 1'
#
loop_
_entity.id
_entity.type
_entity.pdbx_description
1 polymer ?
#
loop_
_entity_poly.entity_id
_entity_poly.type
_entity_poly.pdbx_seq_one_letter_code
_entity_poly.pdbx_strand_id
1 'polypeptide(L)'
;MKQKSRNSESLKDRLFAQFAPNLVLHKSPETLPLNLNWRRIFVLPTKPGIFFGFVTFLMLIASLNFNNNLGLMMTFLLFGIAQVALYRTFLNLKSLTIHHVEAQPVFAGEVAIFKLYLKTTETKFDISTKNKSYENSVLEVIPDQLSSIKHRLKSQKRGWLQCDKVKIYSSFPFGIFYAWVWVNIGEKCLVYPIPEV
;
A
#
# COMPACT_ATOMS: atom_id res chain seq x y z
N MET A 1 -7.67 -24.30 5.05
CA MET A 1 -8.13 -23.30 4.05
C MET A 1 -7.19 -22.08 3.96
N LYS A 2 -5.90 -22.24 3.56
CA LYS A 2 -4.88 -21.15 3.64
C LYS A 2 -4.21 -20.79 2.30
N GLN A 3 -4.77 -21.25 1.17
CA GLN A 3 -4.05 -21.28 -0.13
C GLN A 3 -4.53 -20.23 -1.15
N LYS A 4 -5.66 -19.55 -0.90
CA LYS A 4 -6.31 -18.67 -1.89
C LYS A 4 -5.78 -17.22 -1.90
N SER A 5 -5.13 -16.74 -0.84
CA SER A 5 -4.54 -15.37 -0.84
C SER A 5 -3.16 -15.30 -1.50
N ARG A 6 -2.46 -16.44 -1.70
CA ARG A 6 -1.10 -16.46 -2.28
C ARG A 6 -1.06 -16.17 -3.78
N ASN A 7 -2.15 -16.45 -4.51
CA ASN A 7 -2.17 -16.40 -5.97
C ASN A 7 -2.63 -15.04 -6.55
N SER A 8 -3.41 -14.26 -5.80
CA SER A 8 -3.74 -12.86 -6.17
C SER A 8 -2.54 -11.92 -6.00
N GLU A 9 -1.63 -12.24 -5.09
CA GLU A 9 -0.44 -11.46 -4.79
C GLU A 9 0.63 -11.59 -5.87
N SER A 10 0.88 -12.81 -6.36
CA SER A 10 1.75 -13.08 -7.50
C SER A 10 1.34 -12.29 -8.76
N LEU A 11 0.04 -12.19 -9.04
CA LEU A 11 -0.46 -11.46 -10.22
C LEU A 11 -0.25 -9.95 -10.09
N LYS A 12 -0.52 -9.37 -8.91
CA LYS A 12 -0.24 -7.95 -8.65
C LYS A 12 1.26 -7.68 -8.76
N ASP A 13 2.08 -8.48 -8.08
CA ASP A 13 3.54 -8.34 -8.08
C ASP A 13 4.18 -8.57 -9.47
N ARG A 14 3.61 -9.44 -10.30
CA ARG A 14 4.00 -9.63 -11.71
C ARG A 14 3.55 -8.51 -12.63
N LEU A 15 2.31 -8.04 -12.49
CA LEU A 15 1.83 -6.85 -13.20
C LEU A 15 2.70 -5.63 -12.83
N PHE A 16 3.14 -5.51 -11.57
CA PHE A 16 4.07 -4.47 -11.13
C PHE A 16 5.48 -4.59 -11.73
N ALA A 17 6.04 -5.79 -11.82
CA ALA A 17 7.32 -6.00 -12.51
C ALA A 17 7.25 -5.58 -13.99
N GLN A 18 6.07 -5.73 -14.61
CA GLN A 18 5.83 -5.40 -16.01
C GLN A 18 5.56 -3.89 -16.24
N PHE A 19 4.85 -3.22 -15.33
CA PHE A 19 4.51 -1.79 -15.45
C PHE A 19 5.48 -0.83 -14.74
N ALA A 20 6.40 -1.34 -13.90
CA ALA A 20 7.38 -0.52 -13.20
C ALA A 20 8.85 -0.99 -13.33
N PRO A 21 9.38 -1.30 -14.53
CA PRO A 21 10.78 -1.67 -14.68
C PRO A 21 11.75 -0.48 -14.48
N ASN A 22 11.32 0.78 -14.71
CA ASN A 22 12.19 1.97 -14.71
C ASN A 22 11.70 3.16 -13.84
N LEU A 23 10.68 2.98 -13.01
CA LEU A 23 10.07 4.08 -12.25
C LEU A 23 10.90 4.45 -11.02
N VAL A 24 11.88 5.35 -11.23
CA VAL A 24 12.56 6.24 -10.25
C VAL A 24 12.63 5.65 -8.84
N LEU A 25 13.21 4.46 -8.72
CA LEU A 25 13.74 4.01 -7.46
C LEU A 25 15.01 4.82 -7.25
N HIS A 26 14.91 5.91 -6.49
CA HIS A 26 16.12 6.53 -5.94
C HIS A 26 16.88 5.42 -5.24
N LYS A 27 17.99 4.99 -5.85
CA LYS A 27 18.86 3.97 -5.29
C LYS A 27 19.45 4.46 -3.97
N SER A 28 19.55 5.77 -3.82
CA SER A 28 19.93 6.48 -2.60
C SER A 28 18.79 6.50 -1.58
N PRO A 29 19.11 6.36 -0.28
CA PRO A 29 18.20 6.66 0.82
C PRO A 29 17.52 8.01 0.65
N GLU A 30 16.23 8.08 0.93
CA GLU A 30 15.53 9.37 0.95
C GLU A 30 15.71 10.01 2.33
N THR A 31 16.00 11.32 2.36
CA THR A 31 16.15 12.06 3.61
C THR A 31 14.79 12.22 4.28
N LEU A 32 14.69 11.81 5.54
CA LEU A 32 13.50 12.04 6.36
C LEU A 32 13.51 13.49 6.89
N PRO A 33 12.34 14.16 7.01
CA PRO A 33 10.98 13.67 6.79
C PRO A 33 10.62 13.55 5.30
N LEU A 34 10.03 12.41 4.91
CA LEU A 34 9.62 12.16 3.54
C LEU A 34 8.12 12.42 3.35
N ASN A 35 7.81 13.39 2.49
CA ASN A 35 6.44 13.63 2.03
C ASN A 35 6.11 12.78 0.80
N LEU A 36 5.03 12.01 0.87
CA LEU A 36 4.55 11.22 -0.26
C LEU A 36 3.91 12.12 -1.32
N ASN A 37 4.70 12.42 -2.34
CA ASN A 37 4.30 13.23 -3.49
C ASN A 37 3.38 12.47 -4.46
N TRP A 38 2.50 13.22 -5.13
CA TRP A 38 1.51 12.71 -6.09
C TRP A 38 2.12 11.90 -7.24
N ARG A 39 3.33 12.24 -7.69
CA ARG A 39 3.99 11.59 -8.84
C ARG A 39 4.36 10.11 -8.62
N ARG A 40 4.31 9.65 -7.37
CA ARG A 40 4.78 8.31 -6.98
C ARG A 40 3.63 7.39 -6.55
N ILE A 41 2.42 7.94 -6.47
CA ILE A 41 1.24 7.21 -6.06
C ILE A 41 0.62 6.62 -7.32
N PHE A 42 0.52 5.30 -7.33
CA PHE A 42 -0.15 4.57 -8.40
C PHE A 42 -1.45 4.01 -7.87
N VAL A 43 -2.50 4.06 -8.69
CA VAL A 43 -3.83 3.54 -8.35
C VAL A 43 -4.28 2.62 -9.47
N LEU A 44 -4.70 1.40 -9.11
CA LEU A 44 -5.21 0.40 -10.06
C LEU A 44 -6.50 -0.21 -9.55
N PRO A 45 -7.41 -0.65 -10.44
CA PRO A 45 -8.57 -1.42 -10.04
C PRO A 45 -8.14 -2.78 -9.48
N THR A 46 -8.79 -3.22 -8.41
CA THR A 46 -8.60 -4.55 -7.84
C THR A 46 -9.41 -5.59 -8.62
N LYS A 47 -9.25 -6.88 -8.31
CA LYS A 47 -10.12 -7.94 -8.87
C LYS A 47 -11.62 -7.63 -8.68
N PRO A 48 -12.11 -7.29 -7.47
CA PRO A 48 -13.51 -6.87 -7.32
C PRO A 48 -13.81 -5.55 -8.04
N GLY A 49 -12.88 -4.60 -8.14
CA GLY A 49 -13.06 -3.38 -8.93
C GLY A 49 -13.23 -3.63 -10.43
N ILE A 50 -12.47 -4.57 -11.01
CA ILE A 50 -12.61 -4.98 -12.41
C ILE A 50 -13.98 -5.64 -12.63
N PHE A 51 -14.39 -6.54 -11.72
CA PHE A 51 -15.72 -7.16 -11.79
C PHE A 51 -16.84 -6.13 -11.67
N PHE A 52 -16.73 -5.18 -10.75
CA PHE A 52 -17.65 -4.07 -10.60
C PHE A 52 -17.78 -3.28 -11.91
N GLY A 53 -16.65 -2.84 -12.49
CA GLY A 53 -16.64 -2.10 -13.75
C GLY A 53 -17.26 -2.89 -14.91
N PHE A 54 -16.98 -4.20 -14.98
CA PHE A 54 -17.57 -5.08 -15.99
C PHE A 54 -19.10 -5.18 -15.86
N VAL A 55 -19.62 -5.38 -14.66
CA VAL A 55 -21.06 -5.44 -14.41
C VAL A 55 -21.74 -4.10 -14.70
N THR A 56 -21.16 -2.99 -14.24
CA THR A 56 -21.67 -1.64 -14.54
C THR A 56 -21.70 -1.36 -16.05
N PHE A 57 -20.69 -1.82 -16.79
CA PHE A 57 -20.64 -1.68 -18.24
C PHE A 57 -21.70 -2.52 -18.96
N LEU A 58 -21.88 -3.79 -18.56
CA LEU A 58 -22.97 -4.62 -19.10
C LEU A 58 -24.35 -4.02 -18.81
N MET A 59 -24.54 -3.50 -17.59
CA MET A 59 -25.78 -2.85 -17.20
C MET A 59 -26.05 -1.60 -18.05
N LEU A 60 -25.00 -0.84 -18.42
CA LEU A 60 -25.12 0.30 -19.34
C LEU A 60 -25.61 -0.15 -20.72
N ILE A 61 -24.99 -1.18 -21.30
CA ILE A 61 -25.39 -1.73 -22.60
C ILE A 61 -26.83 -2.23 -22.56
N ALA A 62 -27.20 -3.00 -21.52
CA ALA A 62 -28.56 -3.50 -21.36
C ALA A 62 -29.57 -2.35 -21.25
N SER A 63 -29.26 -1.34 -20.44
CA SER A 63 -30.16 -0.20 -20.23
C SER A 63 -30.33 0.64 -21.50
N LEU A 64 -29.26 0.81 -22.29
CA LEU A 64 -29.32 1.47 -23.59
C LEU A 64 -30.15 0.66 -24.60
N ASN A 65 -29.95 -0.66 -24.63
CA ASN A 65 -30.66 -1.55 -25.56
C ASN A 65 -32.18 -1.56 -25.29
N PHE A 66 -32.58 -1.62 -24.01
CA PHE A 66 -33.99 -1.66 -23.62
C PHE A 66 -34.61 -0.28 -23.35
N ASN A 67 -33.91 0.82 -23.64
CA ASN A 67 -34.33 2.19 -23.33
C ASN A 67 -34.81 2.35 -21.86
N ASN A 68 -34.12 1.67 -20.93
CA ASN A 68 -34.47 1.65 -19.52
C ASN A 68 -33.80 2.82 -18.78
N ASN A 69 -34.52 3.93 -18.66
CA ASN A 69 -34.04 5.16 -18.00
C ASN A 69 -33.58 4.94 -16.55
N LEU A 70 -34.25 4.07 -15.79
CA LEU A 70 -33.86 3.76 -14.41
C LEU A 70 -32.52 2.99 -14.38
N GLY A 71 -32.33 2.07 -15.31
CA GLY A 71 -31.07 1.36 -15.49
C GLY A 71 -29.92 2.31 -15.83
N LEU A 72 -30.14 3.27 -16.73
CA LEU A 72 -29.17 4.31 -17.06
C LEU A 72 -28.80 5.15 -15.83
N MET A 73 -29.80 5.62 -15.07
CA MET A 73 -29.57 6.39 -13.84
C MET A 73 -28.69 5.62 -12.84
N MET A 74 -28.98 4.34 -12.59
CA MET A 74 -28.18 3.51 -11.69
C MET A 74 -26.76 3.28 -12.19
N THR A 75 -26.56 3.07 -13.49
CA THR A 75 -25.20 2.90 -14.05
C THR A 75 -24.36 4.16 -13.89
N PHE A 76 -24.93 5.34 -14.13
CA PHE A 76 -24.23 6.60 -13.93
C PHE A 76 -23.97 6.90 -12.46
N LEU A 77 -24.89 6.54 -11.56
CA LEU A 77 -24.68 6.66 -10.11
C LEU A 77 -23.50 5.78 -9.66
N LEU A 78 -23.48 4.50 -10.06
CA LEU A 78 -22.40 3.57 -9.75
C LEU A 78 -21.05 4.03 -10.32
N PHE A 79 -21.06 4.56 -11.54
CA PHE A 79 -19.88 5.16 -12.14
C PHE A 79 -19.39 6.37 -11.35
N GLY A 80 -20.30 7.26 -10.93
CA GLY A 80 -19.97 8.40 -10.07
C GLY A 80 -19.34 7.98 -8.74
N ILE A 81 -19.90 6.96 -8.08
CA ILE A 81 -19.34 6.38 -6.85
C ILE A 81 -17.94 5.83 -7.10
N ALA A 82 -17.70 5.15 -8.23
CA ALA A 82 -16.39 4.65 -8.59
C ALA A 82 -15.37 5.78 -8.78
N GLN A 83 -15.75 6.90 -9.42
CA GLN A 83 -14.87 8.05 -9.57
C GLN A 83 -14.51 8.71 -8.24
N VAL A 84 -15.49 8.86 -7.33
CA VAL A 84 -15.23 9.34 -5.97
C VAL A 84 -14.30 8.38 -5.23
N ALA A 85 -14.56 7.08 -5.31
CA ALA A 85 -13.73 6.07 -4.67
C ALA A 85 -12.28 6.12 -5.18
N LEU A 86 -12.08 6.21 -6.50
CA LEU A 86 -10.76 6.36 -7.11
C LEU A 86 -10.01 7.57 -6.53
N TYR A 87 -10.69 8.71 -6.46
CA TYR A 87 -10.13 9.95 -5.92
C TYR A 87 -9.81 9.83 -4.43
N ARG A 88 -10.71 9.23 -3.62
CA ARG A 88 -10.47 9.00 -2.19
C ARG A 88 -9.34 8.02 -1.94
N THR A 89 -9.21 6.96 -2.72
CA THR A 89 -8.09 6.00 -2.63
C THR A 89 -6.77 6.68 -2.92
N PHE A 90 -6.72 7.57 -3.91
CA PHE A 90 -5.53 8.38 -4.21
C PHE A 90 -5.20 9.36 -3.07
N LEU A 91 -6.18 10.14 -2.61
CA LEU A 91 -6.00 11.10 -1.52
C LEU A 91 -5.60 10.42 -0.20
N ASN A 92 -6.00 9.18 0.01
CA ASN A 92 -5.69 8.45 1.23
C ASN A 92 -4.18 8.19 1.42
N LEU A 93 -3.43 8.02 0.32
CA LEU A 93 -1.96 7.94 0.37
C LEU A 93 -1.27 9.30 0.17
N LYS A 94 -1.94 10.25 -0.48
CA LYS A 94 -1.41 11.60 -0.68
C LYS A 94 -1.27 12.31 0.66
N SER A 95 -0.22 13.13 0.80
CA SER A 95 0.05 13.94 2.00
C SER A 95 0.32 13.13 3.26
N LEU A 96 0.64 11.84 3.12
CA LEU A 96 1.23 11.06 4.20
C LEU A 96 2.72 11.40 4.30
N THR A 97 3.18 11.72 5.51
CA THR A 97 4.57 12.07 5.78
C THR A 97 5.19 11.01 6.68
N ILE A 98 6.32 10.46 6.27
CA ILE A 98 7.13 9.57 7.11
C ILE A 98 8.13 10.47 7.83
N HIS A 99 7.94 10.66 9.14
CA HIS A 99 8.77 11.57 9.93
C HIS A 99 10.09 10.94 10.36
N HIS A 100 10.00 9.74 10.90
CA HIS A 100 11.15 9.05 11.49
C HIS A 100 10.96 7.55 11.34
N VAL A 101 12.06 6.83 11.28
CA VAL A 101 12.07 5.38 11.29
C VAL A 101 13.07 4.91 12.33
N GLU A 102 12.59 4.06 13.23
CA GLU A 102 13.37 3.55 14.35
C GLU A 102 13.44 2.03 14.25
N ALA A 103 14.61 1.45 14.47
CA ALA A 103 14.78 0.01 14.58
C ALA A 103 15.61 -0.33 15.81
N GLN A 104 15.07 -1.21 16.65
CA GLN A 104 15.81 -1.73 17.79
C GLN A 104 16.77 -2.85 17.33
N PRO A 105 17.98 -2.94 17.88
CA PRO A 105 18.88 -4.04 17.60
C PRO A 105 18.25 -5.39 17.95
N VAL A 106 18.52 -6.41 17.12
CA VAL A 106 17.99 -7.78 17.31
C VAL A 106 19.10 -8.81 17.18
N PHE A 107 18.88 -10.02 17.65
CA PHE A 107 19.82 -11.12 17.43
C PHE A 107 19.59 -11.78 16.07
N ALA A 108 20.63 -12.44 15.55
CA ALA A 108 20.51 -13.26 14.35
C ALA A 108 19.52 -14.41 14.62
N GLY A 109 18.55 -14.58 13.72
CA GLY A 109 17.43 -15.52 13.86
C GLY A 109 16.11 -14.86 14.28
N GLU A 110 16.15 -13.64 14.83
CA GLU A 110 14.95 -12.89 15.23
C GLU A 110 14.31 -12.13 14.05
N VAL A 111 13.26 -11.36 14.35
CA VAL A 111 12.58 -10.49 13.40
C VAL A 111 12.88 -9.03 13.75
N ALA A 112 13.67 -8.37 12.91
CA ALA A 112 13.92 -6.94 13.01
C ALA A 112 12.62 -6.16 12.75
N ILE A 113 12.28 -5.24 13.65
CA ILE A 113 11.09 -4.39 13.54
C ILE A 113 11.53 -2.94 13.32
N PHE A 114 11.25 -2.44 12.12
CA PHE A 114 11.38 -1.03 11.76
C PHE A 114 10.05 -0.34 12.04
N LYS A 115 9.98 0.53 13.03
CA LYS A 115 8.81 1.35 13.34
C LYS A 115 8.85 2.60 12.48
N LEU A 116 7.90 2.72 11.57
CA LEU A 116 7.71 3.85 10.68
C LEU A 116 6.73 4.82 11.33
N TYR A 117 7.20 6.00 11.71
CA TYR A 117 6.35 7.04 12.29
C TYR A 117 5.73 7.89 11.18
N LEU A 118 4.40 7.83 11.10
CA LEU A 118 3.58 8.50 10.12
C LEU A 118 2.93 9.73 10.76
N LYS A 119 2.93 10.84 10.02
CA LYS A 119 2.13 12.03 10.31
C LYS A 119 1.29 12.38 9.08
N THR A 120 0.15 12.98 9.34
CA THR A 120 -0.78 13.42 8.31
C THR A 120 -1.48 14.69 8.77
N THR A 121 -1.93 15.50 7.81
CA THR A 121 -2.82 16.65 8.06
C THR A 121 -4.30 16.25 8.00
N GLU A 122 -4.62 15.12 7.35
CA GLU A 122 -5.98 14.60 7.19
C GLU A 122 -6.06 13.16 7.65
N THR A 123 -7.21 12.72 8.17
CA THR A 123 -7.37 11.33 8.61
C THR A 123 -7.18 10.38 7.44
N LYS A 124 -6.27 9.42 7.60
CA LYS A 124 -6.02 8.37 6.61
C LYS A 124 -6.43 7.02 7.19
N PHE A 125 -6.93 6.14 6.34
CA PHE A 125 -7.49 4.84 6.75
C PHE A 125 -6.78 3.69 6.05
N ASP A 126 -6.73 2.51 6.67
CA ASP A 126 -6.19 1.29 6.08
C ASP A 126 -4.84 1.52 5.37
N ILE A 127 -3.87 2.05 6.12
CA ILE A 127 -2.49 2.21 5.63
C ILE A 127 -1.72 0.96 5.99
N SER A 128 -1.21 0.27 4.97
CA SER A 128 -0.56 -1.01 5.15
C SER A 128 0.84 -1.03 4.53
N THR A 129 1.71 -1.84 5.11
CA THR A 129 3.04 -2.15 4.57
C THR A 129 3.19 -3.65 4.38
N LYS A 130 3.88 -4.03 3.30
CA LYS A 130 4.09 -5.44 2.98
C LYS A 130 5.56 -5.74 2.75
N ASN A 131 5.96 -6.89 3.28
CA ASN A 131 7.23 -7.55 3.03
C ASN A 131 6.97 -8.97 2.51
N LYS A 132 7.95 -9.60 1.85
CA LYS A 132 7.89 -11.00 1.36
C LYS A 132 7.42 -12.00 2.43
N SER A 133 7.65 -11.71 3.71
CA SER A 133 7.29 -12.61 4.82
C SER A 133 6.21 -12.08 5.76
N TYR A 134 5.89 -10.79 5.73
CA TYR A 134 4.99 -10.17 6.71
C TYR A 134 4.14 -9.08 6.07
N GLU A 135 2.86 -9.06 6.43
CA GLU A 135 1.91 -7.99 6.12
C GLU A 135 1.56 -7.30 7.44
N ASN A 136 1.69 -5.97 7.49
CA ASN A 136 1.37 -5.18 8.66
C ASN A 136 0.47 -4.02 8.23
N SER A 137 -0.59 -3.75 8.99
CA SER A 137 -1.55 -2.70 8.68
C SER A 137 -1.79 -1.80 9.89
N VAL A 138 -2.10 -0.55 9.60
CA VAL A 138 -2.65 0.43 10.54
C VAL A 138 -4.04 0.78 10.04
N LEU A 139 -5.03 0.61 10.91
CA LEU A 139 -6.44 0.82 10.55
C LEU A 139 -6.76 2.31 10.34
N GLU A 140 -6.13 3.19 11.11
CA GLU A 140 -6.38 4.63 11.07
C GLU A 140 -5.13 5.43 11.48
N VAL A 141 -4.83 6.49 10.74
CA VAL A 141 -3.81 7.49 11.05
C VAL A 141 -4.54 8.81 11.26
N ILE A 142 -4.57 9.26 12.50
CA ILE A 142 -5.29 10.46 12.94
C ILE A 142 -4.42 11.69 12.69
N PRO A 143 -4.99 12.82 12.25
CA PRO A 143 -4.26 14.10 12.11
C PRO A 143 -3.55 14.49 13.40
N ASP A 144 -2.37 15.09 13.25
CA ASP A 144 -1.54 15.62 14.35
C ASP A 144 -1.12 14.60 15.44
N GLN A 145 -1.45 13.32 15.27
CA GLN A 145 -0.94 12.23 16.09
C GLN A 145 0.17 11.48 15.35
N LEU A 146 1.22 11.11 16.09
CA LEU A 146 2.28 10.26 15.58
C LEU A 146 1.81 8.81 15.61
N SER A 147 1.31 8.29 14.49
CA SER A 147 0.99 6.86 14.36
C SER A 147 2.23 6.09 13.94
N SER A 148 2.37 4.83 14.36
CA SER A 148 3.48 3.98 13.94
C SER A 148 3.01 2.72 13.24
N ILE A 149 3.64 2.40 12.11
CA ILE A 149 3.46 1.10 11.43
C ILE A 149 4.75 0.29 11.57
N LYS A 150 4.62 -0.95 12.04
CA LYS A 150 5.75 -1.86 12.18
C LYS A 150 6.03 -2.47 10.82
N HIS A 151 7.27 -2.41 10.34
CA HIS A 151 7.75 -3.12 9.16
C HIS A 151 8.73 -4.20 9.59
N ARG A 152 8.43 -5.46 9.28
CA ARG A 152 9.17 -6.63 9.79
C ARG A 152 10.10 -7.19 8.74
N LEU A 153 11.36 -7.39 9.10
CA LEU A 153 12.41 -7.97 8.27
C LEU A 153 13.07 -9.15 9.00
N LYS A 154 13.45 -10.19 8.26
CA LYS A 154 14.17 -11.34 8.83
C LYS A 154 15.64 -10.98 9.00
N SER A 155 16.20 -11.14 10.21
CA SER A 155 17.62 -10.89 10.50
C SER A 155 18.41 -12.21 10.55
N GLN A 156 18.81 -12.75 9.38
CA GLN A 156 19.48 -14.06 9.33
C GLN A 156 20.99 -14.04 9.61
N LYS A 157 21.66 -12.92 9.35
CA LYS A 157 23.12 -12.79 9.49
C LYS A 157 23.45 -11.63 10.40
N ARG A 158 24.49 -11.79 11.21
CA ARG A 158 25.11 -10.71 11.99
C ARG A 158 25.52 -9.57 11.07
N GLY A 159 25.36 -8.34 11.54
CA GLY A 159 25.81 -7.13 10.86
C GLY A 159 24.71 -6.09 10.76
N TRP A 160 24.88 -5.12 9.86
CA TRP A 160 23.86 -4.11 9.59
C TRP A 160 22.81 -4.65 8.62
N LEU A 161 21.57 -4.74 9.08
CA LEU A 161 20.41 -5.04 8.25
C LEU A 161 19.80 -3.73 7.76
N GLN A 162 19.87 -3.47 6.46
CA GLN A 162 19.32 -2.26 5.86
C GLN A 162 17.84 -2.43 5.51
N CYS A 163 17.02 -1.45 5.88
CA CYS A 163 15.65 -1.32 5.41
C CYS A 163 15.66 -0.51 4.11
N ASP A 164 15.72 -1.22 2.98
CA ASP A 164 15.73 -0.59 1.67
C ASP A 164 14.32 -0.10 1.30
N LYS A 165 13.60 -0.91 0.53
CA LYS A 165 12.37 -0.52 -0.14
C LYS A 165 11.16 -0.99 0.66
N VAL A 166 10.38 -0.04 1.14
CA VAL A 166 9.10 -0.29 1.79
C VAL A 166 7.97 0.10 0.84
N LYS A 167 7.07 -0.85 0.59
CA LYS A 167 5.80 -0.59 -0.10
C LYS A 167 4.77 -0.17 0.93
N ILE A 168 4.25 1.04 0.78
CA ILE A 168 3.06 1.52 1.49
C ILE A 168 1.89 1.43 0.53
N TYR A 169 0.77 0.88 0.98
CA TYR A 169 -0.44 0.75 0.15
C TYR A 169 -1.71 0.92 0.97
N SER A 170 -2.81 1.14 0.27
CA SER A 170 -4.14 1.20 0.85
C SER A 170 -5.19 0.73 -0.16
N SER A 171 -6.28 0.15 0.36
CA SER A 171 -7.46 -0.22 -0.42
C SER A 171 -8.73 0.53 -0.02
N PHE A 172 -8.61 1.48 0.92
CA PHE A 172 -9.70 2.36 1.32
C PHE A 172 -10.23 3.19 0.14
N PRO A 173 -11.55 3.44 0.01
CA PRO A 173 -12.62 3.09 0.96
C PRO A 173 -13.30 1.74 0.72
N PHE A 174 -13.56 1.38 -0.53
CA PHE A 174 -14.42 0.22 -0.85
C PHE A 174 -13.66 -1.01 -1.33
N GLY A 175 -12.33 -0.99 -1.36
CA GLY A 175 -11.51 -2.09 -1.87
C GLY A 175 -11.59 -2.31 -3.39
N ILE A 176 -12.29 -1.44 -4.14
CA ILE A 176 -12.38 -1.49 -5.61
C ILE A 176 -11.13 -0.93 -6.29
N PHE A 177 -10.43 -0.02 -5.63
CA PHE A 177 -9.13 0.49 -6.07
C PHE A 177 -8.05 0.13 -5.05
N TYR A 178 -6.82 0.03 -5.55
CA TYR A 178 -5.64 -0.24 -4.75
C TYR A 178 -4.60 0.80 -5.09
N ALA A 179 -4.27 1.65 -4.10
CA ALA A 179 -3.21 2.63 -4.20
C ALA A 179 -1.94 2.11 -3.54
N TRP A 180 -0.77 2.40 -4.11
CA TRP A 180 0.51 2.12 -3.47
C TRP A 180 1.59 3.12 -3.86
N VAL A 181 2.63 3.18 -3.03
CA VAL A 181 3.84 3.96 -3.22
C VAL A 181 5.04 3.17 -2.66
N TRP A 182 6.19 3.35 -3.30
CA TRP A 182 7.47 2.80 -2.83
C TRP A 182 8.29 3.90 -2.21
N VAL A 183 8.91 3.58 -1.07
CA VAL A 183 9.80 4.47 -0.33
C VAL A 183 11.12 3.75 -0.07
N ASN A 184 12.24 4.47 -0.20
CA ASN A 184 13.56 3.97 0.18
C ASN A 184 13.99 4.61 1.51
N ILE A 185 14.04 3.80 2.58
CA ILE A 185 14.12 4.30 3.95
C ILE A 185 15.56 4.40 4.46
N GLY A 186 16.48 3.61 3.91
CA GLY A 186 17.93 3.71 4.18
C GLY A 186 18.38 3.46 5.62
N GLU A 187 17.46 3.37 6.57
CA GLU A 187 17.73 3.07 7.97
C GLU A 187 18.30 1.67 8.16
N LYS A 188 19.15 1.52 9.18
CA LYS A 188 19.84 0.27 9.47
C LYS A 188 19.51 -0.21 10.88
N CYS A 189 19.27 -1.51 11.00
CA CYS A 189 19.13 -2.21 12.26
C CYS A 189 20.41 -3.01 12.52
N LEU A 190 20.96 -2.94 13.73
CA LEU A 190 22.10 -3.74 14.13
C LEU A 190 21.65 -5.16 14.51
N VAL A 191 22.25 -6.16 13.88
CA VAL A 191 22.00 -7.57 14.16
C VAL A 191 23.18 -8.18 14.89
N TYR A 192 22.97 -8.58 16.15
CA TYR A 192 23.95 -9.26 17.00
C TYR A 192 24.13 -10.73 16.59
N PRO A 193 25.28 -11.37 16.89
CA PRO A 193 25.44 -12.81 16.72
C PRO A 193 24.43 -13.58 17.58
N ILE A 194 24.11 -14.82 17.21
CA ILE A 194 23.24 -15.70 18.02
C ILE A 194 23.84 -15.79 19.43
N PRO A 195 23.07 -15.55 20.51
CA PRO A 195 23.58 -15.72 21.87
C PRO A 195 23.96 -17.18 22.08
N GLU A 196 25.20 -17.43 22.50
CA GLU A 196 25.62 -18.73 23.01
C GLU A 196 24.97 -18.90 24.39
N VAL A 197 24.17 -19.96 24.57
CA VAL A 197 23.55 -20.34 25.84
C VAL A 197 24.49 -21.25 26.60
#